data_AF-A0A4Y2CIN3-F1
#
_entry.id   AF-A0A4Y2CIN3-F1
#
_cell.length_a   1.000
_cell.length_b   1.000
_cell.length_c   1.000
_cell.angle_alpha   90.00
_cell.angle_beta   90.00
_cell.angle_gamma   90.00
#
_symmetry.space_group_name_H-M   'P 1'
#
loop_
_entity.id
_entity.type
_entity.pdbx_description
1 polymer ?
#
loop_
_entity_poly.entity_id
_entity_poly.type
_entity_poly.pdbx_seq_one_letter_code
_entity_poly.pdbx_strand_id
1 'polypeptide(L)'
;MGNHFKIITDCSAFQRIMDKKDLVTRIARWALLSEEFDYEIVHRSGQRMQHVDALSRYPVAIITSDTLTARLKRAQQEDEYTQSLRSMIGSNNDSDFYR
;
A
#
# COMPACT_ATOMS: atom_id res chain seq x y z
N MET A 1 -6.98 -20.48 9.15
CA MET A 1 -6.24 -20.47 7.87
C MET A 1 -6.40 -19.09 7.28
N GLY A 2 -5.31 -18.47 6.80
CA GLY A 2 -5.33 -17.10 6.26
C GLY A 2 -6.15 -17.01 4.97
N ASN A 3 -6.50 -15.80 4.56
CA ASN A 3 -7.15 -15.58 3.27
C ASN A 3 -6.16 -15.81 2.12
N HIS A 4 -6.61 -16.51 1.07
CA HIS A 4 -5.84 -16.65 -0.16
C HIS A 4 -5.59 -15.28 -0.82
N PHE A 5 -4.38 -15.03 -1.29
CA PHE A 5 -4.03 -13.80 -2.00
C PHE A 5 -3.07 -14.00 -3.17
N LYS A 6 -2.90 -12.97 -4.00
CA LYS A 6 -2.04 -13.00 -5.19
C LYS A 6 -0.83 -12.10 -4.99
N ILE A 7 0.37 -12.63 -5.21
CA ILE A 7 1.61 -11.87 -5.32
C ILE A 7 1.83 -11.55 -6.80
N ILE A 8 1.62 -10.28 -7.16
CA ILE A 8 1.86 -9.80 -8.52
C ILE A 8 3.30 -9.29 -8.62
N THR A 9 4.07 -9.82 -9.58
CA THR A 9 5.48 -9.43 -9.80
C THR A 9 5.75 -9.17 -11.28
N ASP A 10 6.67 -8.26 -11.57
CA ASP A 10 7.23 -8.06 -12.92
C ASP A 10 8.41 -8.99 -13.20
N CYS A 11 8.83 -9.78 -12.21
CA CYS A 11 9.93 -10.72 -12.32
C CYS A 11 9.43 -12.12 -12.68
N SER A 12 9.44 -12.46 -13.97
CA SER A 12 9.06 -13.81 -14.42
C SER A 12 9.97 -14.91 -13.86
N ALA A 13 11.22 -14.56 -13.52
CA ALA A 13 12.15 -15.50 -12.89
C ALA A 13 11.70 -15.89 -11.48
N PHE A 14 11.13 -14.95 -10.72
CA PHE A 14 10.65 -15.23 -9.36
C PHE A 14 9.51 -16.26 -9.38
N GLN A 15 8.51 -16.07 -10.25
CA GLN A 15 7.43 -17.04 -10.44
C GLN A 15 7.99 -18.44 -10.75
N ARG A 16 8.87 -18.54 -11.76
CA ARG A 16 9.46 -19.81 -12.18
C ARG A 16 10.33 -20.48 -11.12
N ILE A 17 10.99 -19.71 -10.27
CA ILE A 17 11.82 -20.25 -9.20
C ILE A 17 10.93 -20.88 -8.14
N MET A 18 9.84 -20.20 -7.75
CA MET A 18 8.93 -20.68 -6.72
C MET A 18 8.11 -21.90 -7.18
N ASP A 19 7.91 -22.08 -8.48
CA ASP A 19 7.32 -23.29 -9.06
C ASP A 19 8.26 -24.51 -9.05
N LYS A 20 9.56 -24.33 -8.80
CA LYS A 20 10.53 -25.43 -8.79
C LYS A 20 10.54 -26.14 -7.44
N LYS A 21 10.57 -27.47 -7.51
CA LYS A 21 10.75 -28.34 -6.35
C LYS A 21 12.10 -28.14 -5.65
N ASP A 22 13.17 -27.97 -6.43
CA ASP A 22 14.53 -27.82 -5.91
C ASP A 22 14.97 -26.36 -5.96
N LEU A 23 14.89 -25.69 -4.81
CA LEU A 23 15.33 -24.31 -4.63
C LEU A 23 16.81 -24.26 -4.24
N VAL A 24 17.53 -23.27 -4.78
CA VAL A 24 18.88 -22.97 -4.31
C VAL A 24 18.82 -22.47 -2.86
N THR A 25 19.82 -22.82 -2.04
CA THR A 25 19.86 -22.52 -0.59
C THR A 25 19.61 -21.04 -0.27
N ARG A 26 20.06 -20.13 -1.14
CA ARG A 26 19.86 -18.67 -0.97
C ARG A 26 18.38 -18.25 -1.03
N ILE A 27 17.54 -19.01 -1.71
CA ILE A 27 16.10 -18.73 -1.90
C ILE A 27 15.26 -19.58 -0.96
N ALA A 28 15.73 -20.78 -0.58
CA ALA A 28 15.05 -21.70 0.31
C ALA A 28 14.55 -21.04 1.61
N ARG A 29 15.36 -20.17 2.23
CA ARG A 29 14.96 -19.44 3.44
C ARG A 29 13.67 -18.61 3.24
N TRP A 30 13.55 -17.94 2.10
CA TRP A 30 12.39 -17.11 1.80
C TRP A 30 11.18 -17.94 1.40
N ALA A 31 11.38 -19.07 0.72
CA ALA A 31 10.31 -19.98 0.38
C ALA A 31 9.69 -20.63 1.62
N LEU A 32 10.50 -21.05 2.59
CA LEU A 32 10.02 -21.56 3.88
C LEU A 32 9.18 -20.53 4.64
N LEU A 33 9.63 -19.27 4.68
CA LEU A 33 8.84 -18.19 5.30
C LEU A 33 7.52 -17.96 4.58
N SER A 34 7.52 -18.14 3.25
CA SER A 34 6.33 -17.93 2.44
C SER A 34 5.35 -19.10 2.56
N GLU A 35 5.82 -20.31 2.86
CA GLU A 35 5.01 -21.54 2.99
C GLU A 35 3.91 -21.44 4.06
N GLU A 36 4.05 -20.53 5.03
CA GLU A 36 3.03 -20.25 6.05
C GLU A 36 1.76 -19.57 5.48
N PHE A 37 1.81 -19.06 4.25
CA PHE A 37 0.74 -18.30 3.61
C PHE A 37 0.10 -19.08 2.46
N ASP A 38 -1.20 -18.86 2.26
CA ASP A 38 -1.93 -19.31 1.06
C ASP A 38 -1.88 -18.21 -0.01
N TYR A 39 -1.05 -18.41 -1.04
CA TYR A 39 -0.87 -17.43 -2.10
C TYR A 39 -0.56 -18.06 -3.47
N GLU A 40 -0.78 -17.27 -4.52
CA GLU A 40 -0.30 -17.56 -5.88
C GLU A 40 0.64 -16.46 -6.38
N ILE A 41 1.69 -16.81 -7.14
CA ILE A 41 2.57 -15.84 -7.78
C ILE A 41 2.17 -15.68 -9.25
N VAL A 42 1.89 -14.45 -9.65
CA VAL A 42 1.48 -14.11 -11.02
C VAL A 42 2.41 -13.07 -11.61
N HIS A 43 3.05 -13.42 -12.72
CA HIS A 43 3.83 -12.45 -13.49
C HIS A 43 2.92 -11.46 -14.25
N ARG A 44 3.26 -10.17 -14.20
CA ARG A 44 2.67 -9.08 -14.98
C ARG A 44 3.78 -8.17 -15.51
N SER A 45 3.77 -7.84 -16.80
CA SER A 45 4.75 -6.91 -17.39
C SER A 45 4.90 -5.62 -16.57
N GLY A 46 6.14 -5.19 -16.33
CA GLY A 46 6.46 -3.96 -15.58
C GLY A 46 5.80 -2.69 -16.13
N GLN A 47 5.53 -2.65 -17.45
CA GLN A 47 4.76 -1.55 -18.06
C GLN A 47 3.34 -1.40 -17.48
N ARG A 48 2.77 -2.48 -16.94
CA ARG A 48 1.47 -2.51 -16.25
C ARG A 48 1.59 -2.43 -14.73
N MET A 49 2.79 -2.14 -14.22
CA MET A 49 3.11 -2.03 -12.80
C MET A 49 3.84 -0.71 -12.47
N GLN A 50 3.62 0.35 -13.27
CA GLN A 50 4.23 1.67 -13.06
C GLN A 50 4.01 2.24 -11.65
N HIS A 51 2.87 1.93 -11.02
CA HIS A 51 2.61 2.31 -9.63
C HIS A 51 3.61 1.67 -8.65
N VAL A 52 3.97 0.40 -8.86
CA VAL A 52 4.97 -0.30 -8.03
C VAL A 52 6.37 0.22 -8.32
N ASP A 53 6.71 0.44 -9.60
CA ASP A 53 8.01 0.98 -10.01
C ASP A 53 8.24 2.40 -9.45
N ALA A 54 7.21 3.25 -9.46
CA ALA A 54 7.28 4.57 -8.83
C ALA A 54 7.56 4.45 -7.32
N LEU A 55 6.84 3.57 -6.62
CA LEU A 55 7.04 3.38 -5.18
C LEU A 55 8.42 2.81 -4.84
N SER A 56 8.95 1.90 -5.66
CA SER A 56 10.27 1.30 -5.44
C SER A 56 11.42 2.27 -5.72
N ARG A 57 11.26 3.19 -6.68
CA ARG A 57 12.26 4.23 -7.01
C ARG A 57 12.22 5.43 -6.07
N TYR A 58 11.05 5.73 -5.49
CA TYR A 58 10.84 6.88 -4.61
C TYR A 58 10.40 6.46 -3.19
N PRO A 59 11.27 5.77 -2.43
CA PRO A 59 10.92 5.23 -1.10
C PRO A 59 10.52 6.31 -0.06
N VAL A 60 10.86 7.58 -0.31
CA VAL A 60 10.53 8.70 0.59
C VAL A 60 9.03 8.98 0.64
N ALA A 61 8.26 8.74 -0.43
CA ALA A 61 6.81 9.00 -0.45
C ALA A 61 6.04 8.12 0.54
N ILE A 62 6.56 6.92 0.86
CA ILE A 62 5.96 5.96 1.79
C ILE A 62 6.28 6.34 3.25
N ILE A 63 7.52 6.78 3.52
CA ILE A 63 7.95 7.19 4.86
C ILE A 63 7.31 8.54 5.26
N THR A 64 6.93 9.37 4.28
CA THR A 64 6.28 10.65 4.53
C THR A 64 4.80 10.54 4.88
N SER A 65 4.21 9.38 5.21
CA SER A 65 2.83 9.37 5.73
C SER A 65 2.70 10.37 6.89
N ASP A 66 3.67 10.42 7.80
CA ASP A 66 3.63 11.34 8.92
C ASP A 66 3.95 12.77 8.52
N THR A 67 4.96 12.99 7.66
CA THR A 67 5.38 14.34 7.27
C THR A 67 4.41 14.99 6.27
N LEU A 68 3.92 14.24 5.28
CA LEU A 68 2.93 14.69 4.30
C LEU A 68 1.57 14.91 4.99
N THR A 69 1.13 13.98 5.86
CA THR A 69 -0.11 14.18 6.62
C THR A 69 0.01 15.37 7.56
N ALA A 70 1.15 15.57 8.22
CA ALA A 70 1.38 16.76 9.05
C ALA A 70 1.35 18.05 8.23
N ARG A 71 1.95 18.06 7.04
CA ARG A 71 1.93 19.22 6.13
C ARG A 71 0.54 19.51 5.58
N LEU A 72 -0.21 18.47 5.17
CA LEU A 72 -1.57 18.60 4.68
C LEU A 72 -2.51 19.09 5.79
N LYS A 73 -2.39 18.52 7.00
CA LYS A 73 -3.17 18.96 8.17
C LYS A 73 -2.89 20.42 8.51
N ARG A 74 -1.63 20.84 8.46
CA ARG A 74 -1.24 22.24 8.67
C ARG A 74 -1.83 23.15 7.59
N ALA A 75 -1.68 22.79 6.32
CA ALA A 75 -2.22 23.56 5.21
C ALA A 75 -3.75 23.71 5.31
N GLN A 76 -4.47 22.65 5.68
CA GLN A 76 -5.92 22.68 5.91
C GLN A 76 -6.33 23.51 7.14
N GLN A 77 -5.47 23.58 8.17
CA GLN A 77 -5.71 24.44 9.33
C GLN A 77 -5.51 25.93 9.00
N GLU A 78 -4.59 26.24 8.09
CA GLU A 78 -4.26 27.61 7.68
C GLU A 78 -5.16 28.13 6.54
N ASP A 79 -5.84 27.24 5.80
CA ASP A 79 -6.73 27.57 4.69
C ASP A 79 -8.07 28.19 5.17
N GLU A 80 -8.32 29.45 4.78
CA GLU A 80 -9.51 30.23 5.18
C GLU A 80 -10.82 29.57 4.77
N TYR A 81 -10.87 28.96 3.58
CA TYR A 81 -12.07 28.29 3.09
C TYR A 81 -12.41 27.07 3.94
N THR A 82 -11.42 26.24 4.25
CA THR A 82 -11.57 25.08 5.14
C THR A 82 -11.95 25.50 6.56
N GLN A 83 -11.41 26.60 7.07
CA GLN A 83 -11.84 27.17 8.37
C GLN A 83 -13.31 27.63 8.33
N SER A 84 -13.75 28.25 7.24
CA SER A 84 -15.14 28.68 7.05
C SER A 84 -16.11 27.51 6.97
N LEU A 85 -15.72 26.41 6.32
CA LEU A 85 -16.49 25.17 6.29
C LEU A 85 -16.61 24.55 7.67
N ARG A 86 -15.49 24.51 8.43
CA ARG A 86 -15.48 23.97 9.79
C ARG A 86 -16.36 24.79 10.75
N SER A 87 -16.36 26.12 10.63
CA SER A 87 -17.23 26.96 11.46
C SER A 87 -18.70 26.78 11.09
N MET A 88 -19.03 26.71 9.80
CA MET A 88 -20.40 26.45 9.33
C MET A 88 -20.93 25.09 9.80
N ILE A 89 -20.12 24.03 9.72
CA ILE A 89 -20.49 22.69 10.16
C ILE A 89 -20.61 22.64 11.69
N GLY A 90 -19.67 23.24 12.43
CA GLY A 90 -19.70 23.27 13.90
C GLY A 90 -20.84 24.12 14.49
N SER A 91 -21.39 25.07 13.73
CA SER A 91 -22.56 25.86 14.12
C SER A 91 -23.90 25.17 13.84
N ASN A 92 -23.93 24.19 12.95
CA ASN A 92 -25.10 23.33 12.77
C ASN A 92 -25.00 22.19 13.80
N ASN A 93 -25.60 22.41 14.97
CA ASN A 93 -25.75 21.40 16.02
C ASN A 93 -26.08 20.01 15.42
N ASP A 94 -25.31 19.03 15.88
CA ASP A 94 -25.45 17.57 15.76
C ASP A 94 -26.81 17.03 16.30
N SER A 95 -27.94 17.68 16.07
CA SER A 95 -29.25 17.16 16.48
C SER A 95 -29.91 16.27 15.43
N ASP A 96 -29.45 16.29 14.17
CA ASP A 96 -30.12 15.57 13.07
C ASP A 96 -29.33 14.37 12.50
N PHE A 97 -28.09 14.12 12.95
CA PHE A 97 -27.30 13.00 12.41
C PHE A 97 -27.53 11.65 13.13
N TYR A 98 -28.09 11.67 14.35
CA TYR A 98 -28.35 10.47 15.17
C TYR A 98 -29.84 10.11 15.30
N ARG A 99 -30.67 10.42 14.30
CA ARG A 99 -32.08 10.02 14.28
C ARG A 99 -32.39 9.03 13.17
#